data_AF-A0A8T5QG21-F1
#
_entry.id   AF-A0A8T5QG21-F1
#
_cell.length_a   1.000
_cell.length_b   1.000
_cell.length_c   1.000
_cell.angle_alpha   90.00
_cell.angle_beta   90.00
_cell.angle_gamma   90.00
#
_symmetry.space_group_name_H-M   'P 1'
#
loop_
_entity.id
_entity.type
_entity.pdbx_description
1 polymer ?
#
loop_
_entity_poly.entity_id
_entity_poly.type
_entity_poly.pdbx_seq_one_letter_code
_entity_poly.pdbx_strand_id
1 'polypeptide(L)'
;HIWGSTPLGILYTTLIGGLFFVTIPLELLFIKFLKAGHFFLLVISFYLLGLLVSFTINYYIGLKLSGLSKKIISPKKFYKTKGVLNRYGSWAIFAFNVLPLPAQPLAVILGVFRYNKTRFYALFILGQLIKYTAMSIFIIYF
;
A
#
# COMPACT_ATOMS: atom_id res chain seq x y z
N HIS A 1 -14.56 -9.49 -22.33
CA HIS A 1 -13.90 -8.71 -21.27
C HIS A 1 -13.66 -9.59 -20.02
N ILE A 2 -12.94 -10.72 -20.14
CA ILE A 2 -12.94 -11.81 -19.14
C ILE A 2 -11.64 -11.85 -18.30
N TRP A 3 -10.55 -11.27 -18.81
CA TRP A 3 -9.22 -11.37 -18.21
C TRP A 3 -9.04 -10.61 -16.87
N GLY A 4 -9.89 -9.60 -16.60
CA GLY A 4 -9.84 -8.84 -15.36
C GLY A 4 -10.53 -9.49 -14.17
N SER A 5 -11.36 -10.52 -14.39
CA SER A 5 -12.21 -11.13 -13.36
C SER A 5 -11.75 -12.53 -12.99
N THR A 6 -10.46 -12.82 -13.13
CA THR A 6 -9.87 -14.06 -12.60
C THR A 6 -9.11 -13.74 -11.30
N PRO A 7 -8.92 -14.70 -10.39
CA PRO A 7 -8.10 -14.47 -9.18
C PRO A 7 -6.70 -13.94 -9.53
N LEU A 8 -6.09 -14.44 -10.59
CA LEU A 8 -4.82 -13.95 -11.12
C LEU A 8 -4.94 -12.53 -11.69
N GLY A 9 -6.03 -12.22 -12.40
CA GLY A 9 -6.33 -10.86 -12.88
C GLY A 9 -6.41 -9.84 -11.74
N ILE A 10 -7.06 -10.22 -10.62
CA ILE A 10 -7.11 -9.40 -9.39
C ILE A 10 -5.69 -9.15 -8.88
N LEU A 11 -4.88 -10.20 -8.75
CA LEU A 11 -3.51 -10.09 -8.25
C LEU A 11 -2.64 -9.19 -9.12
N TYR A 12 -2.58 -9.44 -10.43
CA TYR A 12 -1.69 -8.69 -11.33
C TYR A 12 -2.12 -7.24 -11.49
N THR A 13 -3.43 -6.98 -11.62
CA THR A 13 -3.92 -5.60 -11.75
C THR A 13 -3.67 -4.81 -10.46
N THR A 14 -3.84 -5.45 -9.30
CA THR A 14 -3.58 -4.82 -8.01
C THR A 14 -2.10 -4.60 -7.76
N LEU A 15 -1.24 -5.54 -8.17
CA LEU A 15 0.21 -5.39 -8.11
C LEU A 15 0.64 -4.16 -8.94
N ILE A 16 0.25 -4.09 -10.20
CA ILE A 16 0.62 -2.98 -11.08
C ILE A 16 0.02 -1.68 -10.54
N GLY A 17 -1.25 -1.67 -10.16
CA GLY A 17 -1.94 -0.52 -9.59
C GLY A 17 -1.35 -0.03 -8.26
N GLY A 18 -0.72 -0.92 -7.50
CA GLY A 18 -0.11 -0.60 -6.20
C GLY A 18 1.29 0.02 -6.30
N LEU A 19 1.88 0.11 -7.49
CA LEU A 19 3.16 0.78 -7.70
C LEU A 19 3.01 2.29 -7.55
N PHE A 20 3.95 2.96 -6.88
CA PHE A 20 3.79 4.36 -6.48
C PHE A 20 3.68 5.37 -7.64
N PHE A 21 4.13 4.98 -8.84
CA PHE A 21 4.03 5.79 -10.05
C PHE A 21 2.77 5.49 -10.88
N VAL A 22 1.98 4.50 -10.48
CA VAL A 22 0.70 4.16 -11.09
C VAL A 22 -0.40 4.86 -10.30
N THR A 23 -0.97 5.92 -10.89
CA THR A 23 -2.01 6.73 -10.25
C THR A 23 -3.40 6.12 -10.45
N ILE A 24 -3.58 4.87 -10.00
CA ILE A 24 -4.88 4.20 -10.02
C ILE A 24 -5.49 4.26 -8.62
N PRO A 25 -6.77 4.68 -8.49
CA PRO A 25 -7.50 4.58 -7.25
C PRO A 25 -7.77 3.09 -6.93
N LEU A 26 -6.97 2.55 -6.01
CA LEU A 26 -7.02 1.14 -5.61
C LEU A 26 -8.39 0.76 -5.06
N GLU A 27 -9.02 1.67 -4.33
CA GLU A 27 -10.37 1.51 -3.80
C GLU A 27 -11.37 1.22 -4.92
N LEU A 28 -11.39 2.04 -5.98
CA LEU A 28 -12.29 1.82 -7.11
C LEU A 28 -12.00 0.50 -7.84
N LEU A 29 -10.73 0.13 -7.94
CA LEU A 29 -10.33 -1.16 -8.50
C LEU A 29 -10.86 -2.33 -7.65
N PHE A 30 -10.78 -2.24 -6.33
CA PHE A 30 -11.32 -3.25 -5.41
C PHE A 30 -12.84 -3.37 -5.54
N ILE A 31 -13.56 -2.24 -5.57
CA ILE A 31 -15.02 -2.21 -5.75
C ILE A 31 -15.42 -2.90 -7.05
N LYS A 32 -14.69 -2.66 -8.14
CA LYS A 32 -14.93 -3.30 -9.44
C LYS A 32 -14.82 -4.83 -9.34
N PHE A 33 -13.81 -5.35 -8.64
CA PHE A 33 -13.66 -6.80 -8.47
C PHE A 33 -14.73 -7.40 -7.57
N LEU A 34 -15.12 -6.71 -6.51
CA LEU A 34 -16.18 -7.18 -5.63
C LEU A 34 -17.54 -7.24 -6.37
N LYS A 35 -17.87 -6.21 -7.16
CA LYS A 35 -19.09 -6.16 -7.98
C LYS A 35 -19.11 -7.14 -9.16
N ALA A 36 -17.97 -7.76 -9.50
CA ALA A 36 -17.90 -8.78 -10.54
C ALA A 36 -18.48 -10.15 -10.11
N GLY A 37 -18.97 -10.27 -8.86
CA GLY A 37 -19.64 -11.48 -8.35
C GLY A 37 -18.70 -12.50 -7.71
N HIS A 38 -17.45 -12.13 -7.45
CA HIS A 38 -16.51 -13.01 -6.74
C HIS A 38 -16.81 -13.10 -5.25
N PHE A 39 -16.50 -14.24 -4.65
CA PHE A 39 -16.53 -14.41 -3.20
C PHE A 39 -15.57 -13.40 -2.53
N PHE A 40 -16.07 -12.59 -1.60
CA PHE A 40 -15.35 -11.44 -1.06
C PHE A 40 -14.01 -11.82 -0.41
N LEU A 41 -13.92 -12.95 0.31
CA LEU A 41 -12.66 -13.41 0.91
C LEU A 41 -11.60 -13.74 -0.15
N LEU A 42 -12.01 -14.26 -1.31
CA LEU A 42 -11.10 -14.52 -2.42
C LEU A 42 -10.56 -13.21 -2.98
N VAL A 43 -11.44 -12.21 -3.17
CA VAL A 43 -11.04 -10.87 -3.65
C VAL A 43 -10.03 -10.27 -2.67
N ILE A 44 -10.36 -10.20 -1.38
CA ILE A 44 -9.46 -9.64 -0.34
C ILE A 44 -8.10 -10.35 -0.36
N SER A 45 -8.09 -11.69 -0.43
CA SER A 45 -6.85 -12.47 -0.39
C SER A 45 -5.92 -12.17 -1.57
N PHE A 46 -6.41 -12.28 -2.82
CA PHE A 46 -5.59 -12.03 -4.01
C PHE A 46 -5.21 -10.55 -4.16
N TYR A 47 -6.12 -9.66 -3.76
CA TYR A 47 -5.87 -8.22 -3.75
C TYR A 47 -4.76 -7.85 -2.76
N LEU A 48 -4.85 -8.37 -1.52
CA LEU A 48 -3.83 -8.13 -0.49
C LEU A 48 -2.46 -8.71 -0.89
N LEU A 49 -2.42 -9.86 -1.55
CA LEU A 49 -1.18 -10.42 -2.10
C LEU A 49 -0.56 -9.49 -3.17
N GLY A 50 -1.37 -8.98 -4.10
CA GLY A 50 -0.91 -8.01 -5.10
C GLY A 50 -0.38 -6.73 -4.44
N LEU A 51 -1.07 -6.22 -3.42
CA LEU A 51 -0.60 -5.06 -2.66
C LEU A 51 0.67 -5.35 -1.88
N LEU A 52 0.81 -6.51 -1.25
CA LEU A 52 2.02 -6.90 -0.52
C LEU A 52 3.24 -6.87 -1.44
N VAL A 53 3.11 -7.43 -2.64
CA VAL A 53 4.21 -7.43 -3.62
C VAL A 53 4.55 -6.02 -4.08
N SER A 54 3.55 -5.22 -4.46
CA SER A 54 3.77 -3.85 -4.94
C SER A 54 4.33 -2.90 -3.88
N PHE A 55 3.82 -2.96 -2.64
CA PHE A 55 4.34 -2.17 -1.53
C PHE A 55 5.74 -2.62 -1.11
N THR A 56 6.05 -3.91 -1.25
CA THR A 56 7.42 -4.43 -1.10
C THR A 56 8.34 -3.79 -2.14
N ILE A 57 7.94 -3.79 -3.42
CA ILE A 57 8.70 -3.15 -4.50
C ILE A 57 8.90 -1.65 -4.20
N ASN A 58 7.84 -0.92 -3.85
CA ASN A 58 7.91 0.51 -3.50
C ASN A 58 8.91 0.76 -2.35
N TYR A 59 8.84 -0.05 -1.29
CA TYR A 59 9.75 0.06 -0.16
C TYR A 59 11.21 -0.19 -0.56
N TYR A 60 11.47 -1.21 -1.39
CA TYR A 60 12.82 -1.52 -1.88
C TYR A 60 13.36 -0.45 -2.83
N ILE A 61 12.52 0.14 -3.69
CA ILE A 61 12.89 1.31 -4.48
C ILE A 61 13.36 2.44 -3.55
N GLY A 62 12.58 2.73 -2.51
CA GLY A 62 12.97 3.71 -1.48
C GLY A 62 14.32 3.38 -0.83
N LEU A 63 14.53 2.11 -0.44
CA LEU A 63 15.81 1.67 0.14
C LEU A 63 17.00 1.92 -0.80
N LYS A 64 16.86 1.64 -2.10
CA LYS A 64 17.92 1.91 -3.10
C LYS A 64 18.18 3.41 -3.24
N LEU A 65 17.13 4.24 -3.16
CA LEU A 65 17.24 5.70 -3.23
C LEU A 65 17.81 6.33 -1.95
N SER A 66 17.82 5.62 -0.82
CA SER A 66 18.33 6.10 0.47
C SER A 66 19.74 6.72 0.38
N GLY A 67 20.64 6.10 -0.39
CA GLY A 67 22.00 6.61 -0.59
C GLY A 67 22.04 7.93 -1.37
N LEU A 68 21.19 8.05 -2.39
CA LEU A 68 21.05 9.26 -3.19
C LEU A 68 20.39 10.40 -2.39
N SER A 69 19.35 10.09 -1.62
CA SER A 69 18.64 11.08 -0.80
C SER A 69 19.53 11.74 0.24
N LYS A 70 20.51 11.03 0.81
CA LYS A 70 21.50 11.61 1.73
C LYS A 70 22.45 12.62 1.07
N LYS A 71 22.68 12.50 -0.24
CA LYS A 71 23.52 13.43 -1.02
C LYS A 71 22.73 14.67 -1.45
N ILE A 72 21.43 14.51 -1.74
CA ILE A 72 20.57 15.60 -2.23
C ILE A 72 19.96 16.41 -1.08
N ILE A 73 19.56 15.75 0.01
CA ILE A 73 18.89 16.40 1.14
C ILE A 73 19.95 16.83 2.15
N SER A 74 19.93 18.11 2.54
CA SER A 74 20.80 18.64 3.60
C SER A 74 20.70 17.76 4.87
N PRO A 75 21.81 17.44 5.56
CA PRO A 75 21.80 16.57 6.73
C PRO A 75 20.76 16.99 7.78
N LYS A 76 20.65 18.29 8.08
CA LYS A 76 19.68 18.85 9.03
C LYS A 76 18.23 18.45 8.69
N LYS A 77 17.82 18.60 7.43
CA LYS A 77 16.47 18.20 6.97
C LYS A 77 16.30 16.68 7.03
N PHE A 78 17.31 15.92 6.60
CA PHE A 78 17.24 14.45 6.60
C PHE A 78 17.00 13.89 8.01
N TYR A 79 17.80 14.32 9.01
CA TYR A 79 17.65 13.85 10.38
C TYR A 79 16.37 14.35 11.05
N LYS A 80 15.91 15.57 10.74
CA LYS A 80 14.60 16.07 11.21
C LYS A 80 13.46 15.17 10.72
N THR A 81 13.41 14.89 9.41
CA THR A 81 12.38 14.01 8.83
C THR A 81 12.46 12.60 9.39
N LYS A 82 13.67 12.05 9.55
CA LYS A 82 13.86 10.74 10.19
C LYS A 82 13.34 10.71 11.62
N GLY A 83 13.56 11.78 12.40
CA GLY A 83 13.03 11.92 13.75
C GLY A 83 11.50 11.90 13.80
N VAL A 84 10.85 12.65 12.89
CA VAL A 84 9.39 12.65 12.74
C VAL A 84 8.88 11.25 12.38
N LEU A 85 9.54 10.58 11.43
CA LEU A 85 9.18 9.24 10.99
C LEU A 85 9.34 8.18 12.08
N ASN A 86 10.36 8.31 12.93
CA ASN A 86 10.52 7.42 14.09
C ASN A 86 9.42 7.64 15.15
N ARG A 87 8.93 8.87 15.32
CA ARG A 87 7.89 9.20 16.32
C ARG A 87 6.47 8.89 15.82
N TYR A 88 6.16 9.22 14.58
CA TYR A 88 4.81 9.16 14.02
C TYR A 88 4.64 8.15 12.89
N GLY A 89 5.72 7.48 12.46
CA GLY A 89 5.69 6.56 11.31
C GLY A 89 4.65 5.45 11.46
N SER A 90 4.52 4.85 12.64
CA SER A 90 3.49 3.84 12.89
C SER A 90 2.07 4.38 12.67
N TRP A 91 1.77 5.55 13.24
CA TRP A 91 0.47 6.20 13.06
C TRP A 91 0.21 6.57 11.60
N ALA A 92 1.22 7.10 10.91
CA ALA A 92 1.13 7.44 9.49
C ALA A 92 0.88 6.20 8.63
N ILE A 93 1.62 5.10 8.84
CA ILE A 93 1.41 3.84 8.12
C ILE A 93 -0.01 3.34 8.34
N PHE A 94 -0.46 3.28 9.59
CA PHE A 94 -1.79 2.78 9.89
C PHE A 94 -2.88 3.66 9.26
N ALA A 95 -2.84 4.97 9.48
CA ALA A 95 -3.82 5.91 8.95
C ALA A 95 -3.89 5.89 7.41
N PHE A 96 -2.74 5.89 6.72
CA PHE A 96 -2.71 5.86 5.26
C PHE A 96 -3.21 4.54 4.67
N ASN A 97 -3.11 3.43 5.39
CA ASN A 97 -3.56 2.12 4.89
C ASN A 97 -5.02 1.80 5.25
N VAL A 98 -5.56 2.38 6.33
CA VAL A 98 -6.98 2.25 6.71
C VAL A 98 -7.85 3.23 5.94
N LEU A 99 -7.39 4.48 5.76
CA LEU A 99 -8.12 5.51 5.03
C LEU A 99 -7.87 5.37 3.52
N PRO A 100 -8.76 5.91 2.67
CA PRO A 100 -8.57 5.96 1.21
C PRO A 100 -7.54 7.04 0.84
N LEU A 101 -6.32 6.91 1.36
CA LEU A 101 -5.19 7.81 1.15
C LEU A 101 -4.16 7.14 0.23
N PRO A 102 -3.36 7.93 -0.52
CA PRO A 102 -2.30 7.40 -1.35
C PRO A 102 -1.14 6.86 -0.48
N ALA A 103 -1.24 5.59 -0.09
CA ALA A 103 -0.22 4.91 0.72
C ALA A 103 1.02 4.48 -0.09
N GLN A 104 0.92 4.45 -1.42
CA GLN A 104 2.00 3.98 -2.29
C GLN A 104 3.27 4.86 -2.19
N PRO A 105 3.20 6.21 -2.26
CA PRO A 105 4.36 7.07 -2.06
C PRO A 105 4.95 6.97 -0.64
N LEU A 106 4.08 6.78 0.37
CA LEU A 106 4.52 6.60 1.75
C LEU A 106 5.45 5.39 1.90
N ALA A 107 5.17 4.27 1.23
CA ALA A 107 6.05 3.09 1.24
C ALA A 107 7.46 3.41 0.72
N VAL A 108 7.57 4.21 -0.35
CA VAL A 108 8.86 4.67 -0.89
C VAL A 108 9.58 5.56 0.12
N ILE A 109 8.88 6.53 0.72
CA ILE A 109 9.45 7.43 1.74
C ILE A 109 9.98 6.62 2.93
N LEU A 110 9.22 5.66 3.43
CA LEU A 110 9.65 4.77 4.51
C LEU A 110 10.91 3.97 4.14
N GLY A 111 11.01 3.52 2.89
CA GLY A 111 12.20 2.89 2.34
C GLY A 111 13.41 3.83 2.33
N VAL A 112 13.25 5.07 1.84
CA VAL A 112 14.32 6.09 1.78
C VAL A 112 14.96 6.32 3.16
N PHE A 113 14.13 6.41 4.19
CA PHE A 113 14.57 6.63 5.56
C PHE A 113 14.92 5.35 6.33
N ARG A 114 14.85 4.18 5.67
CA ARG A 114 15.13 2.85 6.24
C ARG A 114 14.31 2.56 7.50
N TYR A 115 13.00 2.76 7.41
CA TYR A 115 12.08 2.46 8.50
C TYR A 115 12.13 0.97 8.91
N ASN A 116 11.57 0.62 10.06
CA ASN A 116 11.54 -0.79 10.49
C ASN A 116 10.57 -1.59 9.61
N LYS A 117 11.09 -2.57 8.84
CA LYS A 117 10.32 -3.41 7.91
C LYS A 117 9.19 -4.16 8.62
N THR A 118 9.46 -4.75 9.78
CA THR A 118 8.46 -5.52 10.54
C THR A 118 7.27 -4.65 10.96
N ARG A 119 7.55 -3.46 11.50
CA ARG A 119 6.50 -2.48 11.86
C ARG A 119 5.72 -2.01 10.64
N PHE A 120 6.41 -1.78 9.52
CA PHE A 120 5.78 -1.42 8.26
C PHE A 120 4.79 -2.49 7.80
N TYR A 121 5.24 -3.74 7.62
CA TYR A 121 4.37 -4.80 7.11
C TYR A 121 3.23 -5.13 8.08
N ALA A 122 3.47 -5.16 9.39
CA ALA A 122 2.43 -5.43 10.37
C ALA A 122 1.29 -4.41 10.30
N LEU A 123 1.62 -3.12 10.31
CA LEU A 123 0.63 -2.04 10.25
C LEU A 123 -0.01 -1.89 8.87
N PHE A 124 0.75 -2.15 7.80
CA PHE A 124 0.26 -2.18 6.43
C PHE A 124 -0.80 -3.28 6.27
N ILE A 125 -0.48 -4.53 6.61
CA ILE A 125 -1.40 -5.67 6.50
C ILE A 125 -2.65 -5.41 7.32
N LEU A 126 -2.49 -4.99 8.58
CA LEU A 126 -3.61 -4.69 9.46
C LEU A 126 -4.52 -3.60 8.86
N GLY A 127 -3.93 -2.50 8.36
CA GLY A 127 -4.69 -1.40 7.78
C GLY A 127 -5.45 -1.81 6.51
N GLN A 128 -4.82 -2.56 5.61
CA GLN A 128 -5.46 -3.04 4.38
C GLN A 128 -6.56 -4.06 4.67
N LEU A 129 -6.37 -4.96 5.64
CA LEU A 129 -7.41 -5.90 6.08
C LEU A 129 -8.64 -5.14 6.60
N ILE A 130 -8.44 -4.17 7.51
CA ILE A 130 -9.53 -3.34 8.03
C ILE A 130 -10.24 -2.61 6.89
N LYS A 131 -9.49 -1.92 6.01
CA LYS A 131 -10.06 -1.13 4.92
C LYS A 131 -10.92 -1.98 3.97
N TYR A 132 -10.36 -3.05 3.41
CA TYR A 132 -11.08 -3.84 2.41
C TYR A 132 -12.17 -4.71 3.02
N THR A 133 -12.05 -5.11 4.28
CA THR A 133 -13.16 -5.76 4.99
C THR A 133 -14.31 -4.78 5.20
N ALA A 134 -14.04 -3.58 5.70
CA ALA A 134 -15.04 -2.53 5.89
C ALA A 134 -15.72 -2.15 4.56
N MET A 135 -14.94 -1.97 3.48
CA MET A 135 -15.47 -1.73 2.14
C MET A 135 -16.35 -2.88 1.64
N SER A 136 -15.95 -4.13 1.89
CA SER A 136 -16.73 -5.29 1.46
C SER A 136 -18.07 -5.35 2.17
N ILE A 137 -18.08 -5.15 3.50
CA ILE A 137 -19.32 -5.06 4.29
C ILE A 137 -20.19 -3.93 3.77
N PHE A 138 -19.63 -2.73 3.59
CA PHE A 138 -20.38 -1.58 3.11
C PHE A 138 -21.06 -1.86 1.77
N ILE A 139 -20.36 -2.44 0.80
CA ILE A 139 -20.88 -2.69 -0.56
C ILE A 139 -21.87 -3.86 -0.64
N ILE A 140 -21.75 -4.85 0.24
CA ILE A 140 -22.64 -6.01 0.25
C ILE A 140 -23.98 -5.66 0.91
N TYR A 141 -23.97 -4.82 1.95
CA TYR A 141 -25.15 -4.53 2.76
C TYR A 141 -25.83 -3.19 2.46
N PHE A 142 -25.17 -2.27 1.74
CA PHE A 142 -25.71 -0.96 1.35
C PHE A 142 -25.53 -0.73 -0.16
#